data_AF-A0A661K3K4-F1
#
_entry.id   AF-A0A661K3K4-F1
#
_cell.length_a   1.000
_cell.length_b   1.000
_cell.length_c   1.000
_cell.angle_alpha   90.00
_cell.angle_beta   90.00
_cell.angle_gamma   90.00
#
_symmetry.space_group_name_H-M   'P 1'
#
loop_
_entity.id
_entity.type
_entity.pdbx_description
1 polymer ?
#
loop_
_entity_poly.entity_id
_entity_poly.type
_entity_poly.pdbx_seq_one_letter_code
_entity_poly.pdbx_strand_id
1 'polypeptide(L)' 'NYKAYIKLNIDNATTRPFSMNSIYTMDYENKKIADILKEYSAKKYGRKRKFVDAEITARLGLDLEEVDKQQAE' A
#
# COMPACT_ATOMS: atom_id res chain seq x y z
N ASN A 1 -7.61 13.19 3.33
CA ASN A 1 -8.39 12.89 2.12
C ASN A 1 -7.59 13.33 0.91
N TYR A 2 -7.17 12.42 0.03
CA TYR A 2 -6.22 12.70 -1.04
C TYR A 2 -6.95 12.96 -2.37
N LYS A 3 -6.50 13.99 -3.11
CA LYS A 3 -7.01 14.30 -4.46
C LYS A 3 -6.10 13.66 -5.50
N ALA A 4 -6.67 12.85 -6.38
CA ALA A 4 -5.94 12.26 -7.49
C ALA A 4 -6.16 13.11 -8.75
N TYR A 5 -5.06 13.55 -9.38
CA TYR A 5 -5.08 14.17 -10.70
C TYR A 5 -4.90 13.07 -11.74
N ILE A 6 -5.94 12.82 -12.52
CA ILE A 6 -5.96 11.66 -13.43
C ILE A 6 -6.35 12.10 -14.83
N LYS A 7 -5.70 11.47 -15.82
CA LYS A 7 -6.06 11.52 -17.23
C LYS A 7 -6.30 10.09 -17.68
N LEU A 8 -7.53 9.79 -18.08
CA LEU A 8 -7.95 8.45 -18.46
C LEU A 8 -8.47 8.44 -19.90
N ASN A 9 -8.45 7.27 -20.52
CA ASN A 9 -9.10 7.05 -21.80
C ASN A 9 -10.52 6.51 -21.52
N ILE A 10 -11.55 7.21 -21.98
CA ILE A 10 -12.96 6.79 -21.86
C ILE A 10 -13.48 6.64 -23.28
N ASP A 11 -14.01 5.48 -23.62
CA ASP A 11 -14.51 5.15 -24.96
C ASP A 11 -13.50 5.44 -26.07
N ASN A 12 -12.22 5.12 -25.82
CA ASN A 12 -11.10 5.36 -26.72
C ASN A 12 -10.84 6.86 -27.04
N ALA A 13 -11.50 7.79 -26.34
CA ALA A 13 -11.23 9.21 -26.37
C ALA A 13 -10.43 9.67 -25.13
N THR A 14 -9.40 10.49 -25.38
CA THR A 14 -8.57 11.05 -24.30
C THR A 14 -9.32 12.13 -23.55
N THR A 15 -9.52 11.94 -22.25
CA THR A 15 -10.20 12.95 -21.41
C THR A 15 -9.28 14.12 -21.07
N ARG A 16 -9.90 15.28 -20.77
CA ARG A 16 -9.20 16.40 -20.15
C ARG A 16 -8.84 16.01 -18.70
N PRO A 17 -7.68 16.43 -18.18
CA PRO A 17 -7.32 16.14 -16.78
C PRO A 17 -8.38 16.66 -15.82
N PHE A 18 -8.79 15.82 -14.87
CA PHE A 18 -9.75 16.20 -13.84
C PHE A 18 -9.29 15.73 -12.45
N SER A 19 -9.78 16.42 -11.42
CA SER A 19 -9.50 16.04 -10.03
C SER A 19 -10.57 15.10 -9.51
N MET A 20 -10.17 13.95 -9.00
CA MET A 20 -11.08 12.99 -8.35
C MET A 20 -10.85 12.99 -6.84
N ASN A 21 -11.95 13.00 -6.08
CA ASN A 21 -11.90 12.75 -4.64
C ASN A 21 -11.85 11.24 -4.43
N SER A 22 -10.79 10.76 -3.78
CA SER A 22 -10.71 9.35 -3.41
C SER A 22 -11.70 9.05 -2.29
N ILE A 23 -12.56 8.06 -2.50
CA ILE A 23 -13.37 7.49 -1.42
C ILE A 23 -12.46 6.49 -0.71
N TYR A 24 -11.83 6.93 0.37
CA TYR A 24 -11.11 6.03 1.26
C TYR A 24 -12.06 5.55 2.35
N THR A 25 -12.35 4.25 2.38
CA THR A 25 -13.12 3.62 3.45
C THR A 25 -12.42 2.36 3.96
N MET A 26 -12.54 2.10 5.26
CA MET A 26 -12.03 0.89 5.93
C MET A 26 -13.11 -0.19 6.09
N ASP A 27 -14.29 -0.01 5.50
CA ASP A 27 -15.43 -0.92 5.66
C ASP A 27 -15.14 -2.38 5.28
N TYR A 28 -14.15 -2.61 4.42
CA TYR A 28 -13.74 -3.93 3.95
C TYR A 28 -12.46 -4.45 4.62
N GLU A 29 -12.01 -3.84 5.72
CA GLU A 29 -10.84 -4.29 6.45
C GLU A 29 -11.08 -5.67 7.09
N ASN A 30 -10.28 -6.66 6.71
CA ASN A 30 -10.27 -7.96 7.34
C ASN A 30 -8.86 -8.32 7.81
N LYS A 31 -8.60 -8.11 9.10
CA LYS A 31 -7.30 -8.37 9.73
C LYS A 31 -6.82 -9.82 9.58
N LYS A 32 -7.74 -10.80 9.54
CA LYS A 32 -7.38 -12.22 9.37
C LYS A 32 -6.82 -12.51 7.99
N ILE A 33 -7.34 -11.84 6.96
CA ILE A 33 -6.87 -12.04 5.57
C ILE A 33 -5.48 -11.41 5.38
N ALA A 34 -5.20 -10.31 6.07
CA ALA A 34 -3.90 -9.64 5.97
C ALA A 34 -2.74 -10.56 6.39
N ASP A 35 -2.90 -11.28 7.50
CA ASP A 35 -1.88 -12.22 7.99
C ASP A 35 -1.66 -13.39 7.01
N ILE A 36 -2.75 -13.98 6.51
CA ILE A 36 -2.70 -15.07 5.52
C ILE A 36 -2.01 -14.60 4.23
N LEU A 37 -2.33 -13.39 3.75
CA LEU A 37 -1.74 -12.83 2.55
C LEU A 37 -0.23 -12.59 2.71
N LYS A 38 0.21 -12.18 3.91
CA LYS A 38 1.63 -12.02 4.26
C LYS A 38 2.37 -13.34 4.21
N GLU A 39 1.81 -14.39 4.81
CA GLU A 39 2.37 -15.73 4.75
C GLU A 39 2.42 -16.29 3.32
N TYR A 40 1.35 -16.08 2.54
CA TYR A 40 1.28 -16.52 1.15
C TYR A 40 2.30 -15.80 0.27
N SER A 41 2.42 -14.47 0.41
CA SER A 41 3.40 -13.67 -0.32
C SER A 41 4.83 -14.11 0.00
N ALA A 42 5.13 -14.38 1.28
CA ALA A 42 6.42 -14.91 1.71
C ALA A 42 6.71 -16.30 1.11
N LYS A 43 5.71 -17.19 1.04
CA LYS A 43 5.84 -18.52 0.41
C LYS A 43 6.03 -18.42 -1.10
N LYS A 44 5.33 -17.49 -1.77
CA LYS A 44 5.31 -17.37 -3.23
C LYS A 44 6.55 -16.65 -3.80
N TYR A 45 6.96 -15.55 -3.18
CA TYR A 45 8.04 -14.69 -3.68
C TYR A 45 9.33 -14.80 -2.85
N GLY A 46 9.44 -15.86 -2.03
CA GLY A 46 10.47 -16.15 -1.03
C GLY A 46 11.81 -15.44 -1.25
N ARG A 47 11.91 -14.22 -0.75
CA ARG A 47 13.14 -13.42 -0.69
C ARG A 47 13.47 -13.20 0.78
N LYS A 48 14.76 -13.18 1.10
CA LYS A 48 15.22 -12.96 2.48
C LYS A 48 14.60 -11.67 3.04
N ARG A 49 13.86 -11.81 4.13
CA ARG A 49 13.08 -10.74 4.78
C ARG A 49 13.88 -9.47 5.03
N LYS A 50 15.15 -9.59 5.44
CA LYS A 50 16.07 -8.46 5.66
C LYS A 50 16.19 -7.50 4.47
N PHE A 51 16.21 -8.00 3.24
CA PHE A 51 16.32 -7.14 2.05
C PHE A 51 14.99 -6.50 1.68
N VAL A 52 13.87 -7.21 1.90
CA VAL A 52 12.52 -6.68 1.66
C VAL A 52 12.22 -5.57 2.65
N ASP A 53 12.53 -5.78 3.93
CA ASP A 53 12.32 -4.80 4.98
C ASP A 53 13.19 -3.55 4.73
N ALA A 54 14.47 -3.71 4.35
CA ALA A 54 15.33 -2.59 3.97
C ALA A 54 14.81 -1.80 2.75
N GLU A 55 14.26 -2.49 1.73
CA GLU A 55 13.69 -1.87 0.54
C GLU A 55 12.37 -1.14 0.84
N ILE A 56 11.52 -1.71 1.71
CA ILE A 56 10.29 -1.06 2.20
C ILE A 56 10.62 0.20 2.98
N THR A 57 11.62 0.13 3.87
CA THR A 57 12.11 1.26 4.67
C THR A 57 12.61 2.39 3.77
N ALA A 58 13.46 2.06 2.79
CA ALA A 58 13.97 3.02 1.82
C ALA A 58 12.87 3.67 0.95
N ARG A 59 11.79 2.94 0.65
CA ARG A 59 10.64 3.47 -0.10
C ARG A 59 9.73 4.36 0.73
N LEU A 60 9.48 4.00 1.98
CA LEU A 60 8.58 4.71 2.86
C LEU A 60 9.25 5.93 3.53
N GLY A 61 10.59 5.98 3.53
CA GLY A 61 11.35 7.06 4.17
C GLY A 61 11.14 7.11 5.69
N LEU A 62 10.78 5.98 6.29
CA LEU A 62 10.54 5.82 7.72
C LEU A 62 11.75 5.14 8.36
N ASP A 63 12.19 5.59 9.53
CA ASP A 63 13.19 4.87 10.32
C ASP A 63 12.51 3.73 11.11
N LEU A 64 13.06 2.52 11.01
CA LEU A 64 12.48 1.28 11.56
C LEU A 64 12.23 1.34 13.08
N GLU A 65 12.87 2.26 13.81
CA GLU A 65 12.77 2.37 15.26
C GLU A 65 11.42 2.91 15.77
N GLU A 66 10.63 3.56 14.92
CA GLU A 66 9.33 4.14 15.33
C GLU A 66 8.15 3.18 15.16
N VAL A 67 8.24 2.25 14.20
CA VAL A 67 7.14 1.32 13.87
C VAL A 67 7.01 0.20 14.91
N ASP A 68 8.14 -0.24 15.49
CA ASP A 68 8.15 -1.28 16.53
C ASP A 68 7.58 -0.78 17.87
N LYS A 69 7.65 0.53 18.15
CA LYS A 69 7.10 1.14 19.38
C LYS A 69 5.57 1.23 19.36
N GLN A 70 4.96 1.37 18.19
CA GLN A 70 3.50 1.49 18.03
C GLN A 70 2.77 0.14 18.04
N GLN A 71 3.48 -0.99 17.97
CA GLN A 71 2.89 -2.34 18.08
C GLN A 71 2.97 -2.93 19.50
N ALA A 72 3.69 -2.26 20.41
CA ALA A 72 3.87 -2.68 21.80
C ALA A 72 2.95 -1.95 22.80
N GLU A 73 2.14 -1.00 22.32
CA GLU A 73 1.08 -0.29 23.03
C GLU A 73 -0.30 -0.70 22.47
#